data_AF-C8P9S0-F1
#
_entry.id   AF-C8P9S0-F1
#
_cell.length_a   1.000
_cell.length_b   1.000
_cell.length_c   1.000
_cell.angle_alpha   90.00
_cell.angle_beta   90.00
_cell.angle_gamma   90.00
#
_symmetry.space_group_name_H-M   'P 1'
#
loop_
_entity.id
_entity.type
_entity.pdbx_description
1 polymer ?
#
loop_
_entity_poly.entity_id
_entity_poly.type
_entity_poly.pdbx_seq_one_letter_code
_entity_poly.pdbx_strand_id
1 'polypeptide(L)' 'MTKIVPTKEKLASLPKIQQQVYDLVLRTTLAMFADPYKYEKTAIIAQVGDANFRATGKVPTKPGWQALFDENKADQ' A
#
# COMPACT_ATOMS: atom_id res chain seq x y z
N MET A 1 4.11 23.32 18.19
CA MET A 1 3.60 21.95 18.41
C MET A 1 2.45 21.70 17.44
N THR A 2 2.69 20.98 16.35
CA THR A 2 1.72 20.76 15.25
C THR A 2 0.86 19.51 15.48
N LYS A 3 0.27 19.37 16.68
CA LYS A 3 -0.67 18.30 17.00
C LYS A 3 -2.11 18.80 16.85
N ILE A 4 -2.53 19.11 15.62
CA ILE A 4 -3.93 19.44 15.34
C ILE A 4 -4.46 18.39 14.36
N VAL A 5 -5.19 17.41 14.88
CA VAL A 5 -6.00 16.51 14.06
C VAL A 5 -7.31 17.24 13.76
N PRO A 6 -7.68 17.45 12.48
CA PRO A 6 -8.94 18.08 12.12
C PRO A 6 -10.16 17.30 12.64
N THR A 7 -11.20 18.02 13.04
CA THR A 7 -12.51 17.43 13.31
C THR A 7 -13.19 17.00 12.01
N LYS A 8 -14.15 16.06 12.09
CA LYS A 8 -14.90 15.57 10.92
C LYS A 8 -15.58 16.70 10.14
N GLU A 9 -16.16 17.66 10.85
CA GLU A 9 -16.82 18.84 10.28
C GLU A 9 -15.83 19.72 9.51
N LYS A 10 -14.63 19.92 10.06
CA LYS A 10 -13.58 20.70 9.40
C LYS A 10 -13.07 20.01 8.14
N LEU A 11 -12.94 18.68 8.15
CA LEU A 11 -12.56 17.91 6.95
C LEU A 11 -13.61 18.02 5.85
N ALA A 12 -14.89 17.90 6.19
CA ALA A 12 -16.00 18.03 5.24
C ALA A 12 -16.04 19.43 4.60
N SER A 13 -15.59 20.46 5.32
CA SER A 13 -15.52 21.84 4.82
C SER A 13 -14.36 22.11 3.85
N LEU A 14 -13.37 21.21 3.74
CA LEU A 14 -12.21 21.40 2.87
C LEU A 14 -12.59 21.23 1.39
N PRO A 15 -11.96 21.99 0.47
CA PRO A 15 -12.03 21.70 -0.97
C PRO A 15 -11.56 20.29 -1.29
N LYS A 16 -12.12 19.68 -2.34
CA LYS A 16 -11.81 18.30 -2.75
C LYS A 16 -10.31 18.01 -2.83
N ILE A 17 -9.53 18.89 -3.44
CA ILE A 17 -8.07 18.70 -3.55
C ILE A 17 -7.38 18.70 -2.19
N GLN A 18 -7.83 19.52 -1.24
CA GLN A 18 -7.27 19.56 0.11
C GLN A 18 -7.66 18.32 0.91
N GLN A 19 -8.89 17.80 0.73
CA GLN A 19 -9.31 16.52 1.30
C GLN A 19 -8.45 15.37 0.78
N GLN A 20 -8.22 15.29 -0.53
CA GLN A 20 -7.39 14.25 -1.14
C GLN A 20 -5.94 14.28 -0.62
N VAL A 21 -5.35 15.47 -0.51
CA VAL A 21 -4.01 15.64 0.06
C VAL A 21 -3.98 15.23 1.53
N TYR A 22 -4.99 15.64 2.31
CA TYR A 22 -5.10 15.25 3.70
C TYR A 22 -5.22 13.73 3.88
N ASP A 23 -6.09 13.08 3.10
CA ASP A 23 -6.30 11.63 3.15
C ASP A 23 -5.03 10.87 2.76
N LEU A 24 -4.29 11.35 1.75
CA LEU A 24 -3.01 10.77 1.36
C LEU A 24 -1.99 10.83 2.49
N VAL A 25 -1.85 12.00 3.13
CA VAL A 25 -0.93 12.17 4.27
C VAL A 25 -1.36 11.30 5.45
N LEU A 26 -2.65 11.24 5.74
CA LEU A 26 -3.21 10.42 6.82
C LEU A 26 -2.95 8.93 6.58
N ARG A 27 -3.29 8.40 5.39
CA ARG A 27 -3.06 7.00 5.01
C ARG A 27 -1.58 6.65 5.07
N THR A 28 -0.71 7.54 4.59
CA THR A 28 0.76 7.37 4.66
C THR A 28 1.25 7.34 6.10
N THR A 29 0.70 8.20 6.97
CA THR A 29 1.06 8.23 8.40
C THR A 29 0.62 6.93 9.09
N LEU A 30 -0.60 6.45 8.83
CA LEU A 30 -1.08 5.18 9.36
C LEU A 30 -0.25 3.99 8.84
N ALA A 31 0.18 4.03 7.58
CA ALA A 31 1.00 2.99 6.97
C ALA A 31 2.35 2.80 7.66
N MET A 32 2.93 3.84 8.28
CA MET A 32 4.18 3.73 9.04
C MET A 32 4.05 2.82 10.27
N PHE A 33 2.84 2.65 10.79
CA PHE A 33 2.55 1.84 11.97
C PHE A 33 1.83 0.54 11.64
N ALA A 34 1.52 0.30 10.37
CA ALA A 34 0.89 -0.93 9.91
C ALA A 34 1.90 -2.07 9.77
N ASP A 35 1.39 -3.30 9.73
CA ASP A 35 2.23 -4.48 9.50
C ASP A 35 2.95 -4.43 8.14
N PRO A 36 4.12 -5.06 8.00
CA PRO A 36 4.81 -5.13 6.73
C PRO A 36 4.03 -5.97 5.71
N TYR A 37 4.07 -5.55 4.44
CA TYR A 37 3.64 -6.39 3.32
C TYR A 37 4.53 -7.64 3.23
N LYS A 38 3.92 -8.81 3.22
CA LYS A 38 4.61 -10.11 3.09
C LYS A 38 4.17 -10.80 1.81
N TYR A 39 5.13 -11.39 1.13
CA TYR A 39 4.92 -12.19 -0.07
C TYR A 39 5.92 -13.33 -0.13
N GLU A 40 5.52 -14.41 -0.78
CA GLU A 40 6.41 -15.51 -1.13
C GLU A 40 7.02 -15.26 -2.49
N LYS A 41 8.34 -15.44 -2.61
CA LYS A 41 9.07 -15.31 -3.86
C LYS A 41 9.53 -16.68 -4.32
N THR A 42 9.02 -17.11 -5.47
CA THR A 42 9.48 -18.34 -6.12
C THR A 42 10.47 -17.96 -7.21
N ALA A 43 11.66 -18.58 -7.22
CA ALA A 43 12.64 -18.41 -8.28
C ALA A 43 13.00 -19.80 -8.83
N ILE A 44 12.80 -19.98 -10.12
CA ILE A 44 13.10 -21.22 -10.84
C ILE A 44 14.26 -20.91 -11.78
N ILE A 45 15.33 -21.70 -11.68
CA ILE A 45 16.43 -21.69 -12.64
C ILE A 45 16.33 -22.97 -13.45
N ALA A 46 16.19 -22.85 -14.76
CA ALA A 46 16.14 -23.97 -15.69
C ALA A 46 17.36 -23.92 -16.60
N GLN A 47 18.14 -24.99 -16.62
CA GLN A 47 19.26 -25.14 -17.53
C GLN A 47 18.78 -25.89 -18.79
N VAL A 48 19.02 -25.32 -19.96
CA VAL A 48 18.73 -25.92 -21.26
C VAL A 48 20.00 -25.87 -22.09
N GLY A 49 20.68 -27.02 -22.22
CA GLY A 49 22.04 -27.07 -22.74
C GLY A 49 23.00 -26.25 -21.88
N ASP A 50 23.71 -25.31 -22.51
CA ASP A 50 24.65 -24.42 -21.82
C ASP A 50 24.00 -23.11 -21.32
N ALA A 51 22.70 -22.90 -21.60
CA ALA A 51 21.99 -21.69 -21.23
C ALA A 51 21.19 -21.87 -19.93
N ASN A 52 21.23 -20.84 -19.07
CA ASN A 52 20.42 -20.78 -17.85
C ASN A 52 19.28 -19.77 -18.02
N PHE A 53 18.06 -20.22 -17.78
CA PHE A 53 16.85 -19.41 -17.78
C PHE A 53 16.37 -19.19 -16.35
N ARG A 54 15.88 -17.99 -16.05
CA ARG A 54 15.34 -17.64 -14.73
C ARG A 54 13.89 -17.18 -14.85
N ALA A 55 12.99 -17.87 -14.16
CA ALA A 55 11.62 -17.43 -13.94
C ALA A 55 11.43 -17.04 -12.48
N THR A 56 10.70 -15.95 -12.21
CA THR A 56 10.36 -15.56 -10.84
C THR A 56 8.88 -15.27 -10.68
N GLY A 57 8.26 -15.83 -9.66
CA GLY A 57 6.90 -15.51 -9.21
C GLY A 57 6.92 -14.80 -7.87
N LYS A 58 5.88 -14.00 -7.61
CA LYS A 58 5.62 -13.40 -6.30
C LYS A 58 4.15 -13.64 -5.95
N VAL A 59 3.88 -14.18 -4.76
CA VAL A 59 2.52 -14.42 -4.26
C VAL A 59 2.33 -13.61 -2.97
N PRO A 60 1.44 -12.60 -2.94
CA PRO A 60 1.11 -11.88 -1.71
C PRO A 60 0.58 -12.84 -0.64
N THR A 61 1.14 -12.81 0.57
CA THR A 61 0.64 -13.62 1.70
C THR A 61 0.02 -12.76 2.79
N LYS A 62 0.53 -11.54 3.00
CA LYS A 62 -0.10 -10.54 3.87
C LYS A 62 0.01 -9.15 3.24
N PRO A 63 -1.10 -8.42 3.03
CA PRO A 63 -1.06 -7.11 2.40
C PRO A 63 -0.42 -6.02 3.28
N GLY A 64 -0.46 -6.14 4.62
CA GLY A 64 0.16 -5.17 5.53
C GLY A 64 -0.27 -3.72 5.24
N TRP A 65 0.69 -2.80 5.27
CA TRP A 65 0.51 -1.38 4.96
C TRP A 65 -0.12 -1.11 3.58
N GLN A 66 0.06 -2.00 2.61
CA GLN A 66 -0.48 -1.83 1.26
C GLN A 66 -2.01 -1.81 1.26
N ALA A 67 -2.67 -2.45 2.24
CA ALA A 67 -4.12 -2.46 2.36
C ALA A 67 -4.73 -1.06 2.55
N LEU A 68 -3.96 -0.08 3.04
CA LEU A 68 -4.41 1.30 3.22
C LEU A 68 -4.51 2.10 1.90
N PHE A 69 -3.98 1.53 0.81
CA PHE A 69 -3.93 2.14 -0.52
C PHE A 69 -4.69 1.34 -1.58
N ASP A 70 -5.36 0.25 -1.19
CA ASP A 70 -6.24 -0.49 -2.10
C ASP A 70 -7.51 0.33 -2.37
N GLU A 71 -7.54 1.03 -3.49
CA GLU A 71 -8.70 1.80 -3.95
C GLU A 71 -9.84 0.89 -4.44
N ASN A 72 -9.57 -0.39 -4.68
CA ASN A 72 -10.52 -1.38 -5.21
C ASN A 72 -11.45 -2.01 -4.15
N LYS A 73 -11.35 -1.64 -2.87
CA LYS A 73 -12.22 -2.16 -1.79
C LYS A 73 -13.34 -1.23 -1.34
N ALA A 74 -13.44 -0.03 -1.91
CA ALA A 74 -14.47 0.94 -1.52
C ALA A 74 -15.83 0.73 -2.23
N ASP A 75 -15.90 -0.15 -3.24
CA ASP A 75 -17.09 -0.40 -4.06
C ASP A 75 -17.55 -1.87 -4.02
N GLN A 76 -17.67 -2.45 -2.83
CA GLN A 76 -18.42 -3.72 -2.62
C GLN A 76 -19.29 -3.65 -1.36
#